data_AF-A0A970K4Y0-F1
#
_entry.id   AF-A0A970K4Y0-F1
#
_cell.length_a   1.000
_cell.length_b   1.000
_cell.length_c   1.000
_cell.angle_alpha   90.00
_cell.angle_beta   90.00
_cell.angle_gamma   90.00
#
_symmetry.space_group_name_H-M   'P 1'
#
loop_
_entity.id
_entity.type
_entity.pdbx_description
1 polymer ?
#
loop_
_entity_poly.entity_id
_entity_poly.type
_entity_poly.pdbx_seq_one_letter_code
_entity_poly.pdbx_strand_id
1 'polypeptide(L)'
;GPPPYGRYGQPQYPPRYYPMPRVKEDPATVGDYLLFALFMIIPVFNLVYLILAAVGGPRYKPSMTNFARAVLILLAIGIVIVVILGIILAVSNAAFPSYYGYKFY
;
A
#
# COMPACT_ATOMS: atom_id res chain seq x y z
N GLY A 1 -38.39 -62.48 -26.19
CA GLY A 1 -37.08 -61.84 -26.04
C GLY A 1 -37.20 -60.66 -25.08
N PRO A 2 -36.21 -60.39 -24.22
CA PRO A 2 -36.25 -59.24 -23.30
C PRO A 2 -36.18 -57.90 -24.05
N PRO A 3 -36.78 -56.82 -23.50
CA PRO A 3 -36.86 -55.51 -24.15
C PRO A 3 -35.49 -54.81 -24.25
N PRO A 4 -35.30 -53.94 -25.26
CA PRO A 4 -34.01 -53.28 -25.52
C PRO A 4 -33.65 -52.31 -24.39
N TYR A 5 -32.42 -52.45 -23.89
CA TYR A 5 -31.86 -51.60 -22.83
C TYR A 5 -31.82 -50.14 -23.29
N GLY A 6 -32.70 -49.32 -22.68
CA GLY A 6 -32.68 -47.87 -22.83
C GLY A 6 -31.40 -47.29 -22.24
N ARG A 7 -30.73 -46.44 -23.03
CA ARG A 7 -29.58 -45.63 -22.61
C ARG A 7 -30.09 -44.53 -21.67
N TYR A 8 -30.15 -44.82 -20.37
CA TYR A 8 -30.47 -43.83 -19.36
C TYR A 8 -29.37 -42.75 -19.33
N GLY A 9 -29.74 -41.50 -19.57
CA GLY A 9 -28.85 -40.35 -19.46
C GLY A 9 -28.38 -40.16 -18.02
N GLN A 10 -27.07 -40.11 -17.81
CA GLN A 10 -26.46 -39.79 -16.52
C GLN A 10 -26.79 -38.33 -16.15
N PRO A 11 -27.34 -38.04 -14.96
CA PRO A 11 -27.56 -36.67 -14.52
C PRO A 11 -26.20 -35.96 -14.33
N GLN A 12 -26.01 -34.87 -15.05
CA GLN A 12 -24.80 -34.04 -14.94
C GLN A 12 -24.92 -33.18 -13.67
N TYR A 13 -24.19 -33.56 -12.61
CA TYR A 13 -24.19 -32.81 -11.35
C TYR A 13 -23.44 -31.47 -11.52
N PRO A 14 -23.98 -30.35 -11.02
CA PRO A 14 -23.27 -29.07 -11.05
C PRO A 14 -22.01 -29.13 -10.18
N PRO A 15 -20.90 -28.46 -10.58
CA PRO A 15 -19.66 -28.46 -9.83
C PRO A 15 -19.87 -27.85 -8.43
N ARG A 16 -19.59 -28.64 -7.39
CA ARG A 16 -19.59 -28.17 -5.99
C ARG A 16 -18.42 -27.22 -5.78
N TYR A 17 -18.73 -25.95 -5.54
CA TYR A 17 -17.77 -24.97 -5.06
C TYR A 17 -17.42 -25.31 -3.60
N TYR A 18 -16.22 -25.80 -3.34
CA TYR A 18 -15.71 -25.92 -1.98
C TYR A 18 -15.27 -24.52 -1.51
N PRO A 19 -15.87 -23.95 -0.46
CA PRO A 19 -15.33 -22.74 0.15
C PRO A 19 -13.93 -23.11 0.67
N MET A 20 -12.90 -22.50 0.09
CA MET A 20 -11.56 -22.63 0.65
C MET A 20 -11.60 -22.12 2.09
N PRO A 21 -11.01 -22.83 3.06
CA PRO A 21 -10.88 -22.31 4.40
C PRO A 21 -10.16 -20.97 4.31
N ARG A 22 -10.85 -19.87 4.64
CA ARG A 22 -10.14 -18.64 4.97
C ARG A 22 -9.27 -18.99 6.15
N VAL A 23 -7.97 -19.12 5.92
CA VAL A 23 -6.98 -19.09 6.99
C VAL A 23 -7.23 -17.75 7.67
N LYS A 24 -7.88 -17.80 8.85
CA LYS A 24 -8.03 -16.62 9.69
C LYS A 24 -6.62 -16.32 10.19
N GLU A 25 -5.96 -15.41 9.49
CA GLU A 25 -4.72 -14.84 10.00
C GLU A 25 -5.05 -14.04 11.25
N ASP A 26 -4.26 -14.25 12.30
CA ASP A 26 -4.44 -13.50 13.53
C ASP A 26 -4.29 -12.00 13.26
N PRO A 27 -5.22 -11.17 13.76
CA PRO A 27 -5.16 -9.74 13.52
C PRO A 27 -3.83 -9.15 14.04
N ALA A 28 -3.37 -8.09 13.38
CA ALA A 28 -2.24 -7.32 13.89
C ALA A 28 -2.59 -6.74 15.25
N THR A 29 -1.70 -6.93 16.22
CA THR A 29 -1.85 -6.39 17.56
C THR A 29 -1.31 -4.98 17.62
N VAL A 30 -1.67 -4.24 18.67
CA VAL A 30 -1.10 -2.90 18.93
C VAL A 30 0.44 -2.99 19.09
N GLY A 31 0.93 -4.07 19.71
CA GLY A 31 2.37 -4.32 19.85
C GLY A 31 3.11 -4.41 18.52
N ASP A 32 2.47 -4.97 17.49
CA ASP A 32 3.06 -5.07 16.15
C ASP A 32 3.27 -3.67 15.53
N TYR A 33 2.30 -2.77 15.69
CA TYR A 33 2.43 -1.37 15.24
C TYR A 33 3.40 -0.55 16.08
N LEU A 34 3.53 -0.84 17.38
CA LEU A 34 4.52 -0.20 18.24
C LEU A 34 5.95 -0.59 17.83
N LEU A 35 6.19 -1.87 17.52
CA LEU A 35 7.48 -2.31 17.00
C LEU A 35 7.78 -1.67 15.63
N PHE A 36 6.76 -1.56 14.77
CA PHE A 36 6.86 -0.84 13.50
C PHE A 36 7.24 0.64 13.71
N ALA A 37 6.58 1.33 14.65
CA ALA A 37 6.86 2.72 14.99
C ALA A 37 8.26 2.91 15.58
N LEU A 38 8.74 1.96 16.37
CA LEU A 38 10.09 2.01 16.95
C LEU A 38 11.17 1.93 15.86
N PHE A 39 11.02 1.05 14.87
CA PHE A 39 11.95 0.98 13.74
C PHE A 39 11.91 2.22 12.84
N MET A 40 10.75 2.89 12.77
CA MET A 40 10.58 4.16 12.05
C MET A 40 11.40 5.33 12.62
N ILE A 41 11.73 5.31 13.92
CA ILE A 41 12.48 6.39 14.57
C ILE A 41 13.92 6.46 14.02
N ILE A 42 14.47 5.34 13.54
CA ILE A 42 15.83 5.30 12.99
C ILE A 42 15.78 5.74 11.51
N PRO A 43 16.32 6.92 11.12
CA PRO A 43 16.01 7.56 9.84
C PRO A 43 16.30 6.71 8.60
N VAL A 44 17.42 5.97 8.59
CA VAL A 44 17.85 5.17 7.44
C VAL A 44 17.19 3.79 7.44
N PHE A 45 16.98 3.18 8.61
CA PHE A 45 16.31 1.88 8.73
C PHE A 45 14.81 2.00 8.45
N ASN A 46 14.21 3.17 8.67
CA ASN A 46 12.80 3.46 8.44
C ASN A 46 12.38 3.13 7.00
N LEU A 47 13.10 3.65 5.99
CA LEU A 47 12.76 3.43 4.58
C LEU A 47 12.93 1.97 4.15
N VAL A 48 14.01 1.31 4.58
CA VAL A 48 14.25 -0.10 4.23
C VAL A 48 13.20 -1.00 4.87
N TYR A 49 12.89 -0.77 6.15
CA TYR A 49 11.88 -1.55 6.87
C TYR A 49 10.47 -1.30 6.31
N LEU A 50 10.12 -0.06 5.95
CA LEU A 50 8.89 0.29 5.24
C LEU A 50 8.75 -0.49 3.93
N ILE A 51 9.81 -0.51 3.11
CA ILE A 51 9.78 -1.19 1.82
C ILE A 51 9.64 -2.70 2.03
N LEU A 52 10.39 -3.29 2.96
CA LEU A 52 10.27 -4.72 3.29
C LEU A 52 8.87 -5.08 3.80
N ALA A 53 8.29 -4.25 4.66
CA ALA A 53 6.92 -4.42 5.16
C ALA A 53 5.87 -4.22 4.04
N ALA A 54 6.08 -3.28 3.11
CA ALA A 54 5.18 -3.03 1.99
C ALA A 54 5.22 -4.12 0.90
N VAL A 55 6.39 -4.74 0.69
CA VAL A 55 6.54 -5.93 -0.15
C VAL A 55 5.77 -7.10 0.46
N GLY A 56 5.80 -7.23 1.80
CA GLY A 56 5.10 -8.27 2.54
C GLY A 56 5.85 -9.60 2.54
N GLY A 57 5.18 -10.68 2.94
CA GLY A 57 5.74 -12.03 3.02
C GLY A 57 5.22 -12.81 4.24
N PRO A 58 5.67 -14.06 4.45
CA PRO A 58 5.13 -14.95 5.50
C PRO A 58 5.23 -14.39 6.92
N ARG A 59 6.14 -13.45 7.14
CA ARG A 59 6.41 -12.79 8.43
C ARG A 59 5.60 -11.51 8.68
N TYR A 60 4.88 -11.01 7.67
CA TYR A 60 4.17 -9.73 7.76
C TYR A 60 2.66 -9.94 7.61
N LYS A 61 1.91 -9.46 8.60
CA LYS A 61 0.45 -9.47 8.58
C LYS A 61 -0.07 -8.53 7.47
N PRO A 62 -1.13 -8.87 6.72
CA PRO A 62 -1.59 -8.06 5.59
C PRO A 62 -1.99 -6.63 5.96
N SER A 63 -2.54 -6.42 7.15
CA SER A 63 -2.89 -5.08 7.64
C SER A 63 -1.66 -4.19 7.81
N MET A 64 -0.54 -4.73 8.29
CA MET A 64 0.73 -4.00 8.40
C MET A 64 1.35 -3.75 7.03
N THR A 65 1.27 -4.72 6.12
CA THR A 65 1.71 -4.54 4.73
C THR A 65 0.93 -3.42 4.05
N ASN A 66 -0.39 -3.39 4.23
CA ASN A 66 -1.23 -2.32 3.71
C ASN A 66 -0.91 -0.96 4.35
N PHE A 67 -0.68 -0.94 5.67
CA PHE A 67 -0.26 0.26 6.37
C PHE A 67 1.08 0.81 5.83
N ALA A 68 2.07 -0.06 5.63
CA ALA A 68 3.36 0.34 5.06
C ALA A 68 3.22 0.92 3.64
N ARG A 69 2.37 0.31 2.79
CA ARG A 69 2.05 0.85 1.46
C ARG A 69 1.39 2.23 1.54
N ALA A 70 0.42 2.41 2.45
CA ALA A 70 -0.23 3.71 2.64
C ALA A 70 0.77 4.79 3.09
N VAL A 71 1.68 4.44 4.01
CA VAL A 71 2.73 5.37 4.46
C VAL A 71 3.69 5.73 3.34
N LEU A 72 4.08 4.79 2.46
CA LEU A 72 4.90 5.09 1.28
C LEU A 72 4.20 6.04 0.31
N ILE A 73 2.90 5.87 0.09
CA ILE A 73 2.10 6.78 -0.74
C ILE A 73 2.04 8.17 -0.10
N LEU A 74 1.78 8.25 1.21
CA LEU A 74 1.77 9.53 1.94
C LEU A 74 3.13 10.23 1.88
N LEU A 75 4.23 9.47 1.98
CA LEU A 75 5.59 9.99 1.86
C LEU A 75 5.83 10.55 0.45
N ALA A 76 5.44 9.83 -0.59
CA ALA A 76 5.56 10.29 -1.97
C ALA A 76 4.74 11.59 -2.21
N ILE A 77 3.50 11.64 -1.71
CA ILE A 77 2.66 12.84 -1.76
C ILE A 77 3.33 14.00 -1.00
N GLY A 78 3.87 13.74 0.18
CA GLY A 78 4.58 14.74 0.98
C GLY A 78 5.78 15.34 0.25
N ILE A 79 6.59 14.51 -0.43
CA ILE A 79 7.71 14.97 -1.25
C ILE A 79 7.21 15.89 -2.38
N VAL A 80 6.16 15.48 -3.10
CA VAL A 80 5.58 16.28 -4.19
C VAL A 80 5.11 17.65 -3.68
N ILE A 81 4.42 17.69 -2.54
CA ILE A 81 3.97 18.93 -1.92
C ILE A 81 5.16 19.83 -1.55
N VAL A 82 6.19 19.28 -0.89
CA VAL A 82 7.39 20.04 -0.49
C VAL A 82 8.10 20.62 -1.70
N VAL A 83 8.22 19.84 -2.79
CA VAL A 83 8.83 20.31 -4.04
C VAL A 83 8.02 21.47 -4.64
N ILE A 84 6.70 21.34 -4.75
CA ILE A 84 5.83 22.40 -5.29
C ILE A 84 5.95 23.68 -4.45
N LEU A 85 5.84 23.56 -3.13
CA LEU A 85 5.96 24.71 -2.23
C LEU A 85 7.35 25.34 -2.31
N GLY A 86 8.40 24.53 -2.39
CA GLY A 86 9.78 25.00 -2.57
C GLY A 86 9.96 25.81 -3.86
N ILE A 87 9.37 25.36 -4.97
CA ILE A 87 9.40 26.09 -6.24
C ILE A 87 8.66 27.43 -6.13
N ILE A 88 7.45 27.44 -5.55
CA ILE A 88 6.67 28.66 -5.36
C ILE A 88 7.47 29.67 -4.53
N LEU A 89 8.02 29.24 -3.39
CA LEU A 89 8.83 30.10 -2.52
C LEU A 89 10.08 30.61 -3.22
N ALA A 90 10.79 29.76 -3.98
CA ALA A 90 11.98 30.17 -4.71
C ALA A 90 11.68 31.21 -5.80
N VAL A 91 10.61 31.02 -6.58
CA VAL A 91 10.17 31.96 -7.63
C VAL A 91 9.71 33.27 -7.01
N SER A 92 8.90 33.23 -5.95
CA SER A 92 8.46 34.43 -5.26
C SER A 92 9.67 35.22 -4.72
N ASN A 93 10.60 34.56 -4.02
CA ASN A 93 11.82 35.21 -3.51
C ASN A 93 12.73 35.76 -4.61
N ALA A 94 12.81 35.13 -5.78
CA ALA A 94 13.58 35.66 -6.91
C ALA A 94 12.88 36.86 -7.60
N ALA A 95 11.55 36.85 -7.66
CA ALA A 95 10.75 37.90 -8.26
C ALA A 95 10.65 39.16 -7.39
N PHE A 96 10.66 39.04 -6.06
CA PHE A 96 10.52 40.18 -5.16
C PHE A 96 11.65 41.23 -5.30
N PRO A 97 12.95 40.90 -5.17
CA PRO A 97 14.03 41.88 -5.33
C PRO A 97 14.09 42.44 -6.74
N SER A 98 13.83 41.58 -7.74
CA SER A 98 13.76 41.98 -9.14
C SER A 98 12.66 43.04 -9.33
N TYR A 99 11.47 42.83 -8.73
CA TYR A 99 10.32 43.75 -8.83
C TYR A 99 10.62 45.16 -8.34
N TYR A 100 11.19 45.25 -7.15
CA TYR A 100 11.51 46.54 -6.55
C TYR A 100 12.76 47.17 -7.16
N GLY A 101 13.73 46.36 -7.60
CA GLY A 101 14.96 46.84 -8.23
C GLY A 101 14.73 47.70 -9.47
N TYR A 102 13.79 47.36 -10.36
CA TYR A 102 13.52 48.14 -11.58
C TYR A 102 12.59 49.34 -11.38
N LYS A 103 12.02 49.52 -10.17
CA LYS A 103 11.14 50.67 -9.87
C LYS A 103 11.90 51.87 -9.32
N PHE A 104 13.19 51.72 -9.03
CA PHE A 104 14.05 52.77 -8.45
C PHE A 104 15.20 53.23 -9.36
N TYR A 105 15.20 52.84 -10.64
CA TYR A 105 16.08 53.37 -11.70
C TYR A 105 15.26 54.05 -12.79
#